data_AF-X0UP06-F1
#
_entry.id   AF-X0UP06-F1
#
_cell.length_a   1.000
_cell.length_b   1.000
_cell.length_c   1.000
_cell.angle_alpha   90.00
_cell.angle_beta   90.00
_cell.angle_gamma   90.00
#
_symmetry.space_group_name_H-M   'P 1'
#
loop_
_entity.id
_entity.type
_entity.pdbx_description
1 polymer ?
#
loop_
_entity_poly.entity_id
_entity_poly.type
_entity_poly.pdbx_seq_one_letter_code
_entity_poly.pdbx_strand_id
1 'polypeptide(L)'
;GVHRGQPFARFSADISADLPELAQTRVTVVCSGAKSILDLPLTLEWLETYGVPILGYRTDEFPAFYSRQSGLPVDARVDTPEEVARIIRTKWELGLEGGVLVTVPVPEEAELPCEVVEEAIERALTAAQEQGITGKALTPFLLSQIARITEGRSLAANIALLRNNAAVAAQIAKALAECQGGSLA
;
A
#
# COMPACT_ATOMS: atom_id res chain seq x y z
N GLY A 1 -2.57 6.08 -3.92
CA GLY A 1 -2.76 6.89 -2.70
C GLY A 1 -2.81 8.37 -3.05
N VAL A 2 -3.09 9.19 -2.03
CA VAL A 2 -3.15 10.65 -2.09
C VAL A 2 -1.74 11.21 -1.92
N HIS A 3 -1.32 12.18 -2.74
CA HIS A 3 0.00 12.81 -2.58
C HIS A 3 0.01 13.84 -1.45
N ARG A 4 1.18 14.02 -0.82
CA ARG A 4 1.41 14.99 0.26
C ARG A 4 1.23 16.44 -0.21
N GLY A 5 0.92 17.34 0.73
CA GLY A 5 0.91 18.78 0.50
C GLY A 5 -0.34 19.33 -0.20
N GLN A 6 -1.44 18.57 -0.22
CA GLN A 6 -2.69 18.97 -0.86
C GLN A 6 -3.68 19.54 0.16
N PRO A 7 -4.01 20.85 0.13
CA PRO A 7 -5.17 21.34 0.85
C PRO A 7 -6.45 20.84 0.17
N PHE A 8 -7.32 20.14 0.92
CA PHE A 8 -8.63 19.61 0.48
C PHE A 8 -9.55 20.64 -0.21
N ALA A 9 -9.24 21.93 -0.11
CA ALA A 9 -10.03 23.04 -0.64
C ALA A 9 -9.83 23.33 -2.14
N ARG A 10 -8.99 22.59 -2.88
CA ARG A 10 -8.85 22.76 -4.34
C ARG A 10 -9.10 21.46 -5.10
N PHE A 11 -9.84 21.57 -6.21
CA PHE A 11 -10.14 20.54 -7.23
C PHE A 11 -8.89 19.90 -7.91
N SER A 12 -7.69 20.05 -7.35
CA SER A 12 -6.39 19.67 -7.92
C SER A 12 -5.60 18.74 -7.00
N ALA A 13 -6.28 17.95 -6.15
CA ALA A 13 -5.61 16.92 -5.37
C ALA A 13 -4.96 15.91 -6.34
N ASP A 14 -3.65 15.72 -6.24
CA ASP A 14 -2.92 14.69 -6.98
C ASP A 14 -3.20 13.32 -6.34
N ILE A 15 -4.30 12.71 -6.80
CA ILE A 15 -4.81 11.42 -6.35
C ILE A 15 -4.49 10.39 -7.42
N SER A 16 -3.81 9.30 -7.03
CA SER A 16 -3.55 8.20 -7.95
C SER A 16 -4.85 7.55 -8.43
N ALA A 17 -4.93 7.27 -9.73
CA ALA A 17 -6.00 6.50 -10.35
C ALA A 17 -6.16 5.08 -9.76
N ASP A 18 -5.15 4.57 -9.05
CA ASP A 18 -5.24 3.29 -8.34
C ASP A 18 -6.41 3.26 -7.33
N LEU A 19 -6.71 4.40 -6.70
CA LEU A 19 -7.75 4.50 -5.68
C LEU A 19 -9.16 4.31 -6.26
N PRO A 20 -9.61 5.09 -7.28
CA PRO A 20 -10.89 4.83 -7.94
C PRO A 20 -10.96 3.47 -8.63
N GLU A 21 -9.84 2.93 -9.11
CA GLU A 21 -9.79 1.58 -9.67
C GLU A 21 -10.07 0.51 -8.59
N LEU A 22 -9.43 0.62 -7.43
CA LEU A 22 -9.67 -0.25 -6.28
C LEU A 22 -11.12 -0.20 -5.79
N ALA A 23 -11.79 0.94 -5.90
CA ALA A 23 -13.19 1.08 -5.49
C ALA A 23 -14.18 0.32 -6.40
N GLN A 24 -13.78 0.00 -7.64
CA GLN A 24 -14.71 -0.52 -8.65
C GLN A 24 -14.36 -1.94 -9.10
N THR A 25 -13.07 -2.27 -9.22
CA THR A 25 -12.63 -3.53 -9.82
C THR A 25 -12.49 -4.62 -8.77
N ARG A 26 -13.08 -5.80 -9.04
CA ARG A 26 -12.95 -7.01 -8.19
C ARG A 26 -11.55 -7.60 -8.30
N VAL A 27 -10.60 -6.99 -7.61
CA VAL A 27 -9.20 -7.43 -7.54
C VAL A 27 -8.72 -7.38 -6.09
N THR A 28 -7.85 -8.32 -5.70
CA THR A 28 -7.11 -8.21 -4.45
C THR A 28 -5.71 -7.72 -4.75
N VAL A 29 -5.31 -6.62 -4.12
CA VAL A 29 -3.98 -6.04 -4.25
C VAL A 29 -3.19 -6.33 -2.99
N VAL A 30 -2.07 -7.04 -3.14
CA VAL A 30 -1.12 -7.31 -2.05
C VAL A 30 0.03 -6.33 -2.15
N CYS A 31 0.27 -5.54 -1.11
CA CYS A 31 1.29 -4.50 -1.10
C CYS A 31 1.86 -4.26 0.30
N SER A 32 2.91 -3.45 0.41
CA SER A 32 3.44 -3.01 1.71
C SER A 32 2.87 -1.66 2.12
N GLY A 33 1.56 -1.48 1.91
CA GLY A 33 0.88 -0.20 2.07
C GLY A 33 1.10 0.74 0.90
N ALA A 34 0.80 2.03 1.10
CA ALA A 34 1.03 3.05 0.09
C ALA A 34 2.50 3.50 0.13
N LYS A 35 3.06 3.90 -1.03
CA LYS A 35 4.45 4.39 -1.10
C LYS A 35 4.68 5.50 -0.07
N SER A 36 5.81 5.48 0.64
CA SER A 36 6.08 6.39 1.76
C SER A 36 6.04 7.88 1.41
N ILE A 37 6.25 8.23 0.14
CA ILE A 37 6.14 9.60 -0.42
C ILE A 37 4.70 10.15 -0.44
N LEU A 38 3.70 9.32 -0.14
CA LEU A 38 2.29 9.66 -0.16
C LEU A 38 1.81 10.15 1.22
N ASP A 39 0.62 10.71 1.24
CA ASP A 39 -0.11 11.03 2.47
C ASP A 39 -0.89 9.79 2.91
N LEU A 40 -0.40 9.11 3.94
CA LEU A 40 -1.01 7.85 4.39
C LEU A 40 -2.36 8.10 5.07
N PRO A 41 -2.51 9.04 6.03
CA PRO A 41 -3.82 9.33 6.63
C PRO A 41 -4.89 9.63 5.58
N LEU A 42 -4.60 10.50 4.60
CA LEU A 42 -5.57 10.84 3.56
C LEU A 42 -5.83 9.68 2.60
N THR A 43 -4.85 8.79 2.39
CA THR A 43 -5.06 7.58 1.60
C THR A 43 -6.03 6.62 2.30
N LEU A 44 -5.92 6.46 3.62
CA LEU A 44 -6.82 5.60 4.40
C LEU A 44 -8.24 6.18 4.43
N GLU A 45 -8.40 7.47 4.72
CA GLU A 45 -9.69 8.17 4.69
C GLU A 45 -10.40 8.01 3.32
N TRP A 46 -9.62 8.08 2.24
CA TRP A 46 -10.15 7.85 0.89
C TRP A 46 -10.64 6.41 0.73
N LEU A 47 -9.82 5.41 1.09
CA LEU A 47 -10.18 4.00 0.97
C LEU A 47 -11.42 3.65 1.81
N GLU A 48 -11.51 4.20 3.03
CA GLU A 48 -12.67 4.09 3.90
C GLU A 48 -13.93 4.67 3.25
N THR A 49 -13.85 5.91 2.74
CA THR A 49 -14.96 6.60 2.08
C THR A 49 -15.55 5.79 0.92
N TYR A 50 -14.71 5.05 0.19
CA TYR A 50 -15.11 4.25 -0.96
C TYR A 50 -15.30 2.76 -0.63
N GLY A 51 -15.27 2.37 0.64
CA GLY A 51 -15.56 1.01 1.10
C GLY A 51 -14.57 -0.04 0.60
N VAL A 52 -13.30 0.33 0.40
CA VAL A 52 -12.23 -0.61 0.04
C VAL A 52 -11.60 -1.14 1.33
N PRO A 53 -11.84 -2.39 1.72
CA PRO A 53 -11.31 -2.93 2.97
C PRO A 53 -9.80 -3.08 2.92
N ILE A 54 -9.15 -2.77 4.04
CA ILE A 54 -7.73 -2.85 4.29
C ILE A 54 -7.46 -3.96 5.30
N LEU A 55 -6.87 -5.06 4.84
CA LEU A 55 -6.48 -6.19 5.67
C LEU A 55 -4.99 -6.10 6.02
N GLY A 56 -4.64 -6.20 7.30
CA GLY A 56 -3.26 -6.30 7.77
C GLY A 56 -2.83 -7.76 7.88
N TYR A 57 -1.92 -8.21 7.02
CA TYR A 57 -1.40 -9.56 7.07
C TYR A 57 -0.39 -9.72 8.21
N ARG A 58 -0.84 -10.34 9.30
CA ARG A 58 -0.12 -10.54 10.58
C ARG A 58 0.32 -9.22 11.23
N THR A 59 -0.46 -8.17 11.02
CA THR A 59 -0.23 -6.83 11.57
C THR A 59 -1.56 -6.14 11.84
N ASP A 60 -1.59 -5.33 12.89
CA ASP A 60 -2.72 -4.47 13.26
C ASP A 60 -2.55 -3.03 12.72
N GLU A 61 -1.39 -2.74 12.13
CA GLU A 61 -1.04 -1.44 11.56
C GLU A 61 -0.86 -1.49 10.04
N PHE A 62 -1.22 -0.38 9.39
CA PHE A 62 -0.97 -0.12 7.99
C PHE A 62 0.53 0.16 7.78
N PRO A 63 1.27 -0.65 7.02
CA PRO A 63 2.70 -0.44 6.82
C PRO A 63 2.98 0.81 5.96
N ALA A 64 4.08 1.51 6.25
CA ALA A 64 4.51 2.72 5.56
C ALA A 64 5.54 2.43 4.45
N PHE A 65 5.31 1.39 3.66
CA PHE A 65 6.19 0.92 2.58
C PHE A 65 7.55 0.41 3.07
N TYR A 66 8.48 1.30 3.41
CA TYR A 66 9.82 0.95 3.92
C TYR A 66 9.84 0.66 5.42
N SER A 67 8.80 1.06 6.14
CA SER A 67 8.66 0.87 7.57
C SER A 67 7.48 -0.05 7.86
N ARG A 68 7.62 -0.90 8.88
CA ARG A 68 6.57 -1.84 9.28
C ARG A 68 5.41 -1.15 9.97
N GLN A 69 5.70 -0.05 10.67
CA GLN A 69 4.74 0.74 11.42
C GLN A 69 4.50 2.09 10.76
N SER A 70 3.26 2.56 10.80
CA SER A 70 2.90 3.93 10.43
C SER A 70 2.17 4.66 11.56
N GLY A 71 1.76 3.94 12.61
CA GLY A 71 0.83 4.45 13.62
C GLY A 71 -0.63 4.52 13.14
N LEU A 72 -0.93 4.07 11.92
CA LEU A 72 -2.29 4.02 11.38
C LEU A 72 -2.82 2.58 11.42
N PRO A 73 -4.08 2.37 11.84
CA PRO A 73 -4.66 1.03 11.90
C PRO A 73 -5.04 0.50 10.52
N VAL A 74 -5.13 -0.83 10.40
CA VAL A 74 -5.89 -1.51 9.33
C VAL A 74 -7.33 -1.75 9.80
N ASP A 75 -8.23 -2.13 8.88
CA ASP A 75 -9.63 -2.45 9.24
C ASP A 75 -9.72 -3.78 9.98
N ALA A 76 -8.90 -4.76 9.58
CA ALA A 76 -8.84 -6.07 10.20
C ALA A 76 -7.47 -6.71 10.03
N ARG A 77 -6.97 -7.32 11.10
CA ARG A 77 -5.83 -8.23 11.05
C ARG A 77 -6.27 -9.61 10.57
N VAL A 78 -5.44 -10.22 9.73
CA VAL A 78 -5.57 -11.59 9.21
C VAL A 78 -4.22 -12.29 9.32
N ASP A 79 -4.18 -13.52 9.81
CA ASP A 79 -2.94 -14.23 10.10
C ASP A 79 -2.60 -15.33 9.06
N THR A 80 -3.57 -15.74 8.24
CA THR A 80 -3.37 -16.78 7.21
C THR A 80 -3.93 -16.42 5.82
N PRO A 81 -3.41 -17.03 4.74
CA PRO A 81 -3.94 -16.83 3.38
C PRO A 81 -5.40 -17.28 3.22
N GLU A 82 -5.83 -18.28 3.98
CA GLU A 82 -7.20 -18.81 3.95
C GLU A 82 -8.20 -17.81 4.56
N GLU A 83 -7.80 -17.08 5.61
CA GLU A 83 -8.61 -15.99 6.16
C GLU A 83 -8.84 -14.89 5.13
N VAL A 84 -7.78 -14.48 4.43
CA VAL A 84 -7.87 -13.51 3.33
C VAL A 84 -8.80 -14.03 2.23
N ALA A 85 -8.62 -15.28 1.80
CA ALA A 85 -9.45 -15.90 0.76
C ALA A 85 -10.94 -15.94 1.15
N ARG A 86 -11.26 -16.26 2.41
CA ARG A 86 -12.64 -16.23 2.93
C ARG A 86 -13.24 -14.83 2.85
N ILE A 87 -12.52 -13.79 3.30
CA ILE A 87 -13.01 -12.41 3.27
C ILE A 87 -13.29 -11.96 1.83
N ILE A 88 -12.36 -12.22 0.91
CA ILE A 88 -12.50 -11.87 -0.51
C ILE A 88 -13.77 -12.51 -1.09
N ARG A 89 -13.96 -13.81 -0.86
CA ARG A 89 -15.15 -14.54 -1.33
C ARG A 89 -16.42 -13.96 -0.72
N THR A 90 -16.48 -13.83 0.60
CA THR A 90 -17.66 -13.31 1.28
C THR A 90 -18.03 -11.92 0.79
N LYS A 91 -17.07 -11.01 0.60
CA LYS A 91 -17.32 -9.67 0.04
C LYS A 91 -18.04 -9.77 -1.31
N TRP A 92 -17.52 -10.56 -2.24
CA TRP A 92 -18.06 -10.64 -3.59
C TRP A 92 -19.34 -11.49 -3.70
N GLU A 93 -19.52 -12.50 -2.84
CA GLU A 93 -20.76 -13.29 -2.71
C GLU A 93 -21.92 -12.44 -2.16
N LEU A 94 -21.64 -11.49 -1.29
CA LEU A 94 -22.61 -10.48 -0.80
C LEU A 94 -22.93 -9.40 -1.85
N GLY A 95 -22.31 -9.46 -3.04
CA GLY A 95 -22.52 -8.47 -4.10
C GLY A 95 -21.83 -7.12 -3.85
N LEU A 96 -20.92 -7.04 -2.88
CA LEU A 96 -20.16 -5.82 -2.61
C LEU A 96 -19.05 -5.68 -3.66
N GLU A 97 -19.16 -4.67 -4.52
CA GLU A 97 -18.19 -4.41 -5.58
C GLU A 97 -16.86 -3.84 -5.05
N GLY A 98 -15.89 -3.67 -5.95
CA GLY A 98 -14.55 -3.20 -5.61
C GLY A 98 -13.61 -4.28 -5.11
N GLY A 99 -12.39 -3.82 -4.85
CA GLY A 99 -11.25 -4.65 -4.49
C GLY A 99 -11.09 -4.86 -2.98
N VAL A 100 -10.01 -5.57 -2.65
CA VAL A 100 -9.53 -5.76 -1.27
C VAL A 100 -8.05 -5.41 -1.25
N LEU A 101 -7.63 -4.58 -0.31
CA LEU A 101 -6.23 -4.27 -0.09
C LEU A 101 -5.68 -5.17 1.01
N VAL A 102 -4.65 -5.96 0.71
CA VAL A 102 -3.94 -6.78 1.69
C VAL A 102 -2.57 -6.18 1.90
N THR A 103 -2.31 -5.68 3.09
CA THR A 103 -1.07 -5.01 3.45
C THR A 103 -0.14 -5.96 4.18
N VAL A 104 1.10 -6.05 3.71
CA VAL A 104 2.14 -6.94 4.21
C VAL A 104 3.35 -6.09 4.58
N PRO A 105 3.72 -6.00 5.87
CA PRO A 105 4.89 -5.24 6.29
C PRO A 105 6.17 -5.72 5.57
N VAL A 106 7.09 -4.78 5.32
CA VAL A 106 8.45 -5.10 4.88
C VAL A 106 9.10 -6.12 5.83
N PRO A 107 9.93 -7.07 5.35
CA PRO A 107 10.69 -7.95 6.22
C PRO A 107 11.51 -7.14 7.24
N GLU A 108 11.61 -7.64 8.47
CA GLU A 108 12.24 -6.94 9.60
C GLU A 108 13.71 -6.61 9.30
N GLU A 109 14.43 -7.52 8.67
CA GLU A 109 15.82 -7.35 8.24
C GLU A 109 16.02 -6.28 7.17
N ALA A 110 14.95 -5.87 6.49
CA ALA A 110 14.96 -4.91 5.40
C ALA A 110 14.25 -3.59 5.76
N GLU A 111 13.78 -3.44 6.99
CA GLU A 111 13.09 -2.26 7.46
C GLU A 111 14.01 -1.03 7.50
N LEU A 112 13.47 0.12 7.11
CA LEU A 112 14.05 1.42 7.42
C LEU A 112 13.19 2.10 8.49
N PRO A 113 13.79 2.69 9.54
CA PRO A 113 13.04 3.43 10.55
C PRO A 113 12.25 4.59 9.92
N CYS A 114 11.03 4.83 10.39
CA CYS A 114 10.15 5.91 9.88
C CYS A 114 10.84 7.27 9.85
N GLU A 115 11.58 7.62 10.90
CA GLU A 115 12.29 8.90 11.01
C GLU A 115 13.33 9.07 9.89
N VAL A 116 14.08 8.01 9.56
CA VAL A 116 15.08 8.02 8.49
C VAL A 116 14.42 8.16 7.11
N VAL A 117 13.28 7.49 6.91
CA VAL A 117 12.51 7.57 5.67
C VAL A 117 11.91 8.95 5.50
N GLU A 118 11.36 9.53 6.56
CA GLU A 118 10.72 10.84 6.56
C GLU A 118 11.74 11.94 6.25
N GLU A 119 12.89 11.94 6.91
CA GLU A 119 13.98 12.89 6.62
C GLU A 119 14.42 12.79 5.14
N ALA A 120 14.53 11.57 4.61
CA ALA A 120 14.88 11.37 3.21
C ALA A 120 13.80 11.88 2.24
N ILE A 121 12.52 11.74 2.60
CA ILE A 121 11.39 12.26 1.81
C ILE A 121 11.38 13.78 1.82
N GLU A 122 11.51 14.41 2.98
CA GLU A 122 11.55 15.88 3.10
C GLU A 122 12.66 16.47 2.23
N ARG A 123 13.88 15.91 2.34
CA ARG A 123 15.01 16.32 1.51
C ARG A 123 14.77 16.10 0.02
N ALA A 124 14.12 15.00 -0.36
CA ALA A 124 13.77 14.71 -1.75
C ALA A 124 12.70 15.67 -2.28
N LEU A 125 11.71 16.05 -1.46
CA LEU A 125 10.67 17.02 -1.80
C LEU A 125 11.25 18.42 -2.01
N THR A 126 12.15 18.87 -1.11
CA THR A 126 12.87 20.14 -1.29
C THR A 126 13.64 20.15 -2.61
N ALA A 127 14.40 19.09 -2.90
CA ALA A 127 15.15 18.99 -4.15
C ALA A 127 14.24 18.97 -5.39
N ALA A 128 13.06 18.34 -5.31
CA ALA A 128 12.07 18.33 -6.38
C ALA A 128 11.53 19.74 -6.65
N GLN A 129 11.23 20.49 -5.58
CA GLN A 129 10.74 21.85 -5.66
C GLN A 129 11.79 22.80 -6.27
N GLU A 130 13.04 22.71 -5.83
CA GLU A 130 14.16 23.51 -6.36
C GLU A 130 14.39 23.25 -7.86
N GLN A 131 14.13 22.03 -8.32
CA GLN A 131 14.28 21.62 -9.73
C GLN A 131 12.98 21.73 -10.54
N GLY A 132 11.88 22.18 -9.93
CA GLY A 132 10.57 22.30 -10.61
C GLY A 132 9.97 20.98 -11.08
N ILE A 133 10.33 19.84 -10.47
CA ILE A 133 9.82 18.52 -10.83
C ILE A 133 8.39 18.36 -10.31
N THR A 134 7.44 18.06 -11.19
CA THR A 134 6.01 17.97 -10.86
C THR A 134 5.29 16.87 -11.64
N GLY A 135 4.05 16.57 -11.26
CA GLY A 135 3.16 15.62 -11.93
C GLY A 135 3.76 14.20 -11.99
N LYS A 136 3.60 13.53 -13.14
CA LYS A 136 4.05 12.13 -13.34
C LYS A 136 5.56 11.93 -13.14
N ALA A 137 6.37 12.98 -13.26
CA ALA A 137 7.82 12.92 -13.05
C ALA A 137 8.22 12.94 -11.56
N LEU A 138 7.34 13.39 -10.67
CA LEU A 138 7.62 13.56 -9.25
C LEU A 138 7.93 12.23 -8.56
N THR A 139 7.07 11.23 -8.71
CA THR A 139 7.25 9.93 -8.04
C THR A 139 8.59 9.24 -8.40
N PRO A 140 8.95 9.06 -9.69
CA PRO A 140 10.25 8.50 -10.06
C PRO A 140 11.44 9.30 -9.51
N PHE A 141 11.34 10.63 -9.51
CA PHE A 141 12.38 11.50 -8.97
C PHE A 141 12.55 11.31 -7.46
N LEU A 142 11.45 11.33 -6.69
CA LEU A 142 11.50 11.16 -5.23
C LEU A 142 12.10 9.81 -4.85
N LEU A 143 11.68 8.71 -5.50
CA LEU A 143 12.22 7.39 -5.22
C LEU A 143 13.73 7.30 -5.51
N SER A 144 14.18 7.92 -6.61
CA SER A 144 15.61 8.01 -6.95
C SER A 144 16.40 8.80 -5.91
N GLN A 145 15.89 9.96 -5.48
CA GLN A 145 16.53 10.75 -4.43
C GLN A 145 16.59 10.03 -3.09
N ILE A 146 15.51 9.35 -2.68
CA ILE A 146 15.48 8.57 -1.45
C ILE A 146 16.50 7.42 -1.52
N ALA A 147 16.62 6.73 -2.66
CA ALA A 147 17.65 5.71 -2.85
C ALA A 147 19.06 6.28 -2.71
N ARG A 148 19.33 7.48 -3.26
CA ARG A 148 20.61 8.15 -3.10
C ARG A 148 20.89 8.56 -1.64
N ILE A 149 19.90 9.16 -0.98
CA ILE A 149 20.02 9.67 0.41
C ILE A 149 20.23 8.51 1.40
N THR A 150 19.57 7.39 1.17
CA THR A 150 19.67 6.19 2.01
C THR A 150 20.79 5.23 1.58
N GLU A 151 21.68 5.67 0.69
CA GLU A 151 22.83 4.90 0.20
C GLU A 151 22.43 3.51 -0.36
N GLY A 152 21.30 3.46 -1.06
CA GLY A 152 20.74 2.24 -1.65
C GLY A 152 19.93 1.35 -0.71
N ARG A 153 19.86 1.66 0.59
CA ARG A 153 19.07 0.88 1.56
C ARG A 153 17.59 0.85 1.22
N SER A 154 17.00 1.98 0.78
CA SER A 154 15.59 2.00 0.37
C SER A 154 15.33 1.15 -0.88
N LEU A 155 16.30 1.07 -1.80
CA LEU A 155 16.19 0.20 -2.98
C LEU A 155 16.24 -1.28 -2.57
N ALA A 156 17.15 -1.64 -1.66
CA ALA A 156 17.22 -2.99 -1.11
C ALA A 156 15.91 -3.38 -0.39
N ALA A 157 15.37 -2.47 0.42
CA ALA A 157 14.07 -2.64 1.08
C ALA A 157 12.92 -2.80 0.07
N ASN A 158 12.90 -1.99 -1.00
CA ASN A 158 11.91 -2.10 -2.07
C ASN A 158 11.94 -3.48 -2.76
N ILE A 159 13.13 -4.03 -2.99
CA ILE A 159 13.27 -5.38 -3.57
C ILE A 159 12.79 -6.44 -2.58
N ALA A 160 13.14 -6.32 -1.30
CA ALA A 160 12.74 -7.26 -0.25
C ALA A 160 11.22 -7.28 -0.06
N LEU A 161 10.58 -6.12 0.06
CA LEU A 161 9.13 -6.01 0.18
C LEU A 161 8.42 -6.51 -1.09
N LEU A 162 8.97 -6.27 -2.28
CA LEU A 162 8.37 -6.76 -3.53
C LEU A 162 8.33 -8.29 -3.57
N ARG A 163 9.42 -8.94 -3.16
CA ARG A 163 9.50 -10.41 -3.05
C ARG A 163 8.54 -10.94 -1.99
N ASN A 164 8.46 -10.27 -0.84
CA ASN A 164 7.55 -10.66 0.25
C ASN A 164 6.09 -10.57 -0.20
N ASN A 165 5.69 -9.45 -0.81
CA ASN A 165 4.34 -9.24 -1.35
C ASN A 165 3.98 -10.30 -2.39
N ALA A 166 4.89 -10.61 -3.31
CA ALA A 166 4.67 -11.64 -4.32
C ALA A 166 4.48 -13.03 -3.71
N ALA A 167 5.26 -13.39 -2.69
CA ALA A 167 5.12 -14.66 -1.99
C ALA A 167 3.76 -14.78 -1.28
N VAL A 168 3.34 -13.74 -0.55
CA VAL A 168 2.03 -13.71 0.13
C VAL A 168 0.88 -13.73 -0.89
N ALA A 169 0.99 -12.97 -1.98
CA ALA A 169 -0.01 -12.97 -3.06
C ALA A 169 -0.18 -14.36 -3.68
N ALA A 170 0.92 -15.09 -3.92
CA ALA A 170 0.87 -16.44 -4.45
C ALA A 170 0.17 -17.42 -3.48
N GLN A 171 0.41 -17.28 -2.18
CA GLN A 171 -0.27 -18.09 -1.15
C GLN A 171 -1.77 -17.80 -1.09
N ILE A 172 -2.17 -16.53 -1.13
CA ILE A 172 -3.59 -16.13 -1.15
C ILE A 172 -4.27 -16.63 -2.44
N ALA A 173 -3.62 -16.49 -3.59
CA ALA A 173 -4.15 -16.96 -4.87
C ALA A 173 -4.36 -18.48 -4.87
N LYS A 174 -3.42 -19.24 -4.29
CA LYS A 174 -3.57 -20.69 -4.09
C LYS A 174 -4.78 -21.00 -3.19
N ALA A 175 -4.90 -20.34 -2.04
CA ALA A 175 -6.02 -20.55 -1.11
C ALA A 175 -7.38 -20.22 -1.78
N LEU A 176 -7.46 -19.15 -2.57
CA LEU A 176 -8.65 -18.81 -3.35
C LEU A 176 -9.02 -19.90 -4.35
N ALA A 177 -8.04 -20.46 -5.08
CA ALA A 177 -8.28 -21.52 -6.05
C ALA A 177 -8.73 -22.83 -5.39
N GLU A 178 -8.14 -23.20 -4.25
CA GLU A 178 -8.54 -24.39 -3.48
C GLU A 178 -9.94 -24.23 -2.88
N CYS A 179 -10.31 -23.04 -2.42
CA CYS A 179 -11.66 -22.74 -1.95
C CYS A 179 -12.74 -22.81 -3.06
N GLN A 180 -12.38 -22.60 -4.33
CA GLN A 180 -13.31 -22.77 -5.46
C GLN A 180 -13.61 -24.25 -5.77
N GLY A 181 -12.73 -25.17 -5.36
CA GLY A 181 -12.95 -26.61 -5.51
C GLY A 181 -13.96 -27.23 -4.54
N GLY A 182 -14.50 -26.44 -3.60
CA GLY A 182 -15.35 -26.91 -2.49
C GLY A 182 -16.85 -26.54 -2.54
N SER A 183 -17.35 -25.96 -3.63
CA SER A 183 -18.79 -25.66 -3.82
C SER A 183 -19.05 -25.53 -5.34
N LEU A 184 -19.88 -26.33 -6.02
CA LEU A 184 -21.16 -26.95 -5.67
C LEU A 184 -21.25 -28.41 -6.17
N ALA A 185 -21.58 -29.33 -5.26
CA ALA A 185 -22.29 -30.58 -5.53
C ALA A 185 -23.39 -30.73 -4.48
#